data_AF-A0A2C9WB75-F1
#
_entry.id   AF-A0A2C9WB75-F1
#
_cell.length_a   1.000
_cell.length_b   1.000
_cell.length_c   1.000
_cell.angle_alpha   90.00
_cell.angle_beta   90.00
_cell.angle_gamma   90.00
#
_symmetry.space_group_name_H-M   'P 1'
#
loop_
_entity.id
_entity.type
_entity.pdbx_description
1 polymer ?
#
loop_
_entity_poly.entity_id
_entity_poly.type
_entity_poly.pdbx_seq_one_letter_code
_entity_poly.pdbx_strand_id
1 'polypeptide(L)'
;MGLSRPQKTSNGVSTRWVSIFCIASFFLGVLVVNRFWTIDPVKMDEEASSVKEHPSKISHPVVNCEKKETSVQARDILSQVSQTHDVIMTLDKTISSLEMQLAAARAVKADTEEGSPMVTKSGTKPLKERQKVFFVMGIITAFSSRKRRDSIRETWMPKGEELKKLETEKGIILRFVIGHSASPGGVLDRAIDAEEEQHKDFLRLNHIEGYHELSSKTQIYFSTAVARWDADFYIKVDDDVHINLGMVGSTLARHRSKPRVYIGCMKSGPVLSQKGVKYHEPEYWKFGEEGNKYFRHATGQIYAISKDLATYISVNR
;
A
#
# COMPACT_ATOMS: atom_id res chain seq x y z
N MET A 1 79.71 26.74 -2.45
CA MET A 1 79.11 25.44 -2.80
C MET A 1 77.88 25.29 -1.91
N GLY A 2 76.64 25.55 -2.33
CA GLY A 2 76.01 25.15 -3.57
C GLY A 2 75.22 23.88 -3.31
N LEU A 3 73.88 23.96 -3.25
CA LEU A 3 72.96 22.90 -3.69
C LEU A 3 71.51 23.42 -3.62
N SER A 4 71.13 24.07 -4.71
CA SER A 4 69.77 24.44 -5.07
C SER A 4 68.94 23.16 -5.28
N ARG A 5 67.78 23.05 -4.63
CA ARG A 5 66.79 22.00 -4.91
C ARG A 5 66.04 22.33 -6.22
N PRO A 6 65.83 21.37 -7.13
CA PRO A 6 65.11 21.62 -8.37
C PRO A 6 63.59 21.66 -8.11
N GLN A 7 62.91 22.66 -8.68
CA GLN A 7 61.46 22.67 -8.79
C GLN A 7 61.02 21.54 -9.74
N LYS A 8 60.17 20.64 -9.24
CA LYS A 8 59.44 19.66 -10.07
C LYS A 8 58.45 20.42 -10.95
N THR A 9 58.61 20.34 -12.27
CA THR A 9 57.60 20.76 -13.23
C THR A 9 56.39 19.84 -13.12
N SER A 10 55.27 20.39 -12.65
CA SER A 10 53.97 19.73 -12.69
C SER A 10 53.53 19.62 -14.15
N ASN A 11 53.68 18.45 -14.76
CA ASN A 11 53.01 18.09 -16.01
C ASN A 11 51.49 17.92 -15.74
N GLY A 12 50.80 19.04 -15.52
CA GLY A 12 49.35 19.09 -15.45
C GLY A 12 48.78 19.11 -16.86
N VAL A 13 47.82 18.22 -17.12
CA VAL A 13 47.05 18.25 -18.37
C VAL A 13 46.30 19.58 -18.43
N SER A 14 46.45 20.31 -19.53
CA SER A 14 45.80 21.61 -19.73
C SER A 14 44.30 21.51 -19.49
N THR A 15 43.71 22.46 -18.76
CA THR A 15 42.27 22.52 -18.48
C THR A 15 41.42 22.43 -19.76
N ARG A 16 41.96 22.92 -20.90
CA ARG A 16 41.33 22.78 -22.21
C ARG A 16 41.23 21.32 -22.68
N TRP A 17 42.26 20.52 -22.44
CA TRP A 17 42.27 19.10 -22.75
C TRP A 17 41.33 18.31 -21.85
N VAL A 18 41.26 18.65 -20.55
CA VAL A 18 40.30 18.05 -19.62
C VAL A 18 38.86 18.33 -20.08
N SER A 19 38.54 19.58 -20.45
CA SER A 19 37.21 19.92 -20.97
C SER A 19 36.87 19.17 -22.26
N ILE A 20 37.83 19.01 -23.18
CA ILE A 20 37.63 18.25 -24.42
C ILE A 20 37.35 16.77 -24.10
N PHE A 21 38.11 16.15 -23.19
CA PHE A 21 37.88 14.77 -22.78
C PHE A 21 36.52 14.58 -22.07
N CYS A 22 36.11 15.52 -21.23
CA CYS A 22 34.79 15.47 -20.58
C CYS A 22 33.65 15.56 -21.59
N ILE A 23 33.76 16.47 -22.57
CA ILE A 23 32.75 16.65 -23.63
C ILE A 23 32.70 15.39 -24.52
N ALA A 24 33.86 14.86 -24.92
CA ALA A 24 33.93 13.64 -25.72
C ALA A 24 33.33 12.42 -24.98
N SER A 25 33.59 12.29 -23.67
CA SER A 25 33.03 11.23 -22.83
C SER A 25 31.52 11.34 -22.70
N PHE A 26 30.98 12.57 -22.59
CA PHE A 26 29.55 12.82 -22.54
C PHE A 26 28.86 12.40 -23.85
N PHE A 27 29.40 12.81 -25.00
CA PHE A 27 28.83 12.42 -26.30
C PHE A 27 28.94 10.91 -26.58
N LEU A 28 30.04 10.27 -26.17
CA LEU A 28 30.19 8.83 -26.29
C LEU A 28 29.19 8.08 -25.38
N GLY A 29 28.95 8.58 -24.16
CA GLY A 29 27.93 8.06 -23.25
C GLY A 29 26.52 8.17 -23.82
N VAL A 30 26.17 9.31 -24.42
CA VAL A 30 24.86 9.50 -25.09
C VAL A 30 24.69 8.55 -26.27
N LEU A 31 25.74 8.31 -27.07
CA LEU A 31 25.68 7.35 -28.19
C LEU A 31 25.53 5.90 -27.72
N VAL A 32 26.18 5.51 -26.62
CA VAL A 32 26.04 4.16 -26.05
C VAL A 32 24.64 3.97 -25.46
N VAL A 33 24.13 4.94 -24.71
CA VAL A 33 22.76 4.89 -24.14
C VAL A 33 21.70 4.85 -25.23
N ASN A 34 21.86 5.65 -26.30
CA ASN A 34 20.92 5.64 -27.42
C ASN A 34 21.00 4.36 -28.28
N ARG A 35 22.16 3.68 -28.33
CA ARG A 35 22.33 2.40 -29.04
C ARG A 35 21.77 1.20 -28.28
N PHE A 36 21.67 1.28 -26.95
CA PHE A 36 21.07 0.24 -26.11
C PHE A 36 19.55 0.42 -25.88
N TRP A 37 18.95 1.53 -26.32
CA TRP A 37 17.51 1.80 -26.17
C TRP A 37 16.69 1.65 -27.47
N THR A 38 17.27 1.14 -28.55
CA THR A 38 16.50 0.68 -29.72
C THR A 38 16.25 -0.82 -29.63
N ILE A 39 15.41 -1.23 -28.68
CA ILE A 39 14.72 -2.52 -28.70
C ILE A 39 13.23 -2.20 -28.61
N ASP A 40 12.51 -2.44 -29.71
CA ASP A 40 11.05 -2.36 -29.78
C ASP A 40 10.42 -3.38 -28.82
N PRO A 41 9.42 -3.00 -28.00
CA PRO A 41 8.69 -3.94 -27.18
C PRO A 41 7.41 -4.37 -27.92
N VAL A 42 7.53 -5.22 -28.94
CA VAL A 42 6.36 -5.88 -29.54
C VAL A 42 6.67 -7.33 -29.89
N LYS A 43 5.87 -8.22 -29.28
CA LYS A 43 5.70 -9.68 -29.48
C LYS A 43 6.74 -10.59 -28.84
N MET A 44 6.47 -11.01 -27.60
CA MET A 44 6.53 -12.43 -27.22
C MET A 44 5.37 -12.73 -26.25
N ASP A 45 4.86 -13.96 -26.35
CA ASP A 45 3.81 -14.61 -25.55
C ASP A 45 2.35 -14.47 -26.02
N GLU A 46 2.12 -14.81 -27.30
CA GLU A 46 0.92 -15.53 -27.73
C GLU A 46 1.37 -16.83 -28.41
N GLU A 47 1.65 -17.88 -27.63
CA GLU A 47 1.62 -19.28 -28.11
C GLU A 47 1.84 -20.27 -26.95
N ALA A 48 0.77 -20.56 -26.21
CA ALA A 48 0.68 -21.78 -25.40
C ALA A 48 -0.77 -22.18 -25.15
N SER A 49 -1.57 -22.29 -26.22
CA SER A 49 -2.81 -23.07 -26.18
C SER A 49 -3.03 -23.75 -27.51
N SER A 50 -2.50 -24.95 -27.69
CA SER A 50 -3.15 -25.92 -28.56
C SER A 50 -3.11 -27.30 -27.90
N VAL A 51 -4.32 -27.77 -27.63
CA VAL A 51 -4.67 -29.11 -27.16
C VAL A 51 -4.30 -30.10 -28.27
N LYS A 52 -3.55 -31.14 -27.93
CA LYS A 52 -3.63 -32.45 -28.60
C LYS A 52 -3.62 -33.55 -27.56
N GLU A 53 -4.80 -34.14 -27.35
CA GLU A 53 -4.97 -35.45 -26.74
C GLU A 53 -4.34 -36.53 -27.62
N HIS A 54 -3.52 -37.40 -27.05
CA HIS A 54 -3.58 -38.84 -27.32
C HIS A 54 -2.90 -39.67 -26.21
N PRO A 55 -3.36 -40.91 -25.97
CA PRO A 55 -3.28 -41.54 -24.65
C PRO A 55 -2.05 -42.44 -24.51
N SER A 56 -1.23 -42.21 -23.49
CA SER A 56 -0.21 -43.16 -23.07
C SER A 56 -0.74 -44.03 -21.92
N LYS A 57 -1.04 -45.29 -22.28
CA LYS A 57 -1.22 -46.41 -21.35
C LYS A 57 0.06 -46.60 -20.55
N ILE A 58 0.01 -46.44 -19.23
CA ILE A 58 0.93 -47.09 -18.30
C ILE A 58 0.10 -47.83 -17.27
N SER A 59 0.26 -49.15 -17.30
CA SER A 59 -0.34 -50.15 -16.43
C SER A 59 0.08 -49.97 -14.98
N HIS A 60 -0.88 -49.72 -14.09
CA HIS A 60 -0.69 -49.94 -12.66
C HIS A 60 -0.74 -51.46 -12.36
N PRO A 61 0.15 -52.00 -11.52
CA PRO A 61 -0.04 -53.35 -11.00
C PRO A 61 -1.25 -53.33 -10.06
N VAL A 62 -2.20 -54.22 -10.34
CA VAL A 62 -3.31 -54.54 -9.44
C VAL A 62 -2.72 -55.18 -8.19
N VAL A 63 -2.57 -54.39 -7.13
CA VAL A 63 -2.46 -54.92 -5.77
C VAL A 63 -3.87 -55.02 -5.23
N ASN A 64 -4.39 -56.24 -5.22
CA ASN A 64 -5.62 -56.60 -4.56
C ASN A 64 -5.39 -56.56 -3.05
N CYS A 65 -5.77 -55.46 -2.39
CA CYS A 65 -5.89 -55.43 -0.94
C CYS A 65 -7.36 -55.68 -0.58
N GLU A 66 -7.61 -56.90 -0.10
CA GLU A 66 -8.89 -57.34 0.43
C GLU A 66 -9.38 -56.38 1.52
N LYS A 67 -10.67 -56.04 1.46
CA LYS A 67 -11.35 -55.27 2.50
C LYS A 67 -11.30 -56.01 3.82
N LYS A 68 -10.74 -55.38 4.85
CA LYS A 68 -11.17 -55.58 6.25
C LYS A 68 -11.16 -54.24 7.00
N GLU A 69 -12.37 -53.73 7.22
CA GLU A 69 -12.81 -52.94 8.38
C GLU A 69 -11.98 -51.72 8.82
N THR A 70 -11.68 -50.76 7.95
CA THR A 70 -11.16 -49.43 8.38
C THR A 70 -11.67 -48.22 7.57
N SER A 71 -12.45 -48.44 6.49
CA SER A 71 -12.89 -47.35 5.59
C SER A 71 -13.96 -46.42 6.17
N VAL A 72 -14.70 -46.88 7.19
CA VAL A 72 -15.71 -46.06 7.90
C VAL A 72 -15.01 -45.10 8.87
N GLN A 73 -14.04 -45.60 9.65
CA GLN A 73 -13.23 -44.80 10.56
C GLN A 73 -12.44 -43.69 9.85
N ALA A 74 -11.85 -43.96 8.68
CA ALA A 74 -11.10 -42.93 7.94
C ALA A 74 -12.01 -41.81 7.41
N ARG A 75 -13.23 -42.12 6.95
CA ARG A 75 -14.22 -41.12 6.54
C ARG A 75 -14.77 -40.34 7.73
N ASP A 76 -15.01 -41.01 8.85
CA ASP A 76 -15.45 -40.38 10.09
C ASP A 76 -14.37 -39.44 10.65
N ILE A 77 -13.08 -39.84 10.60
CA ILE A 77 -11.96 -38.99 11.01
C ILE A 77 -11.85 -37.77 10.09
N LEU A 78 -11.93 -37.93 8.77
CA LEU A 78 -11.89 -36.79 7.84
C LEU A 78 -13.10 -35.86 8.02
N SER A 79 -14.28 -36.41 8.28
CA SER A 79 -15.49 -35.64 8.62
C SER A 79 -15.32 -34.89 9.95
N GLN A 80 -14.77 -35.54 10.98
CA GLN A 80 -14.50 -34.90 12.27
C GLN A 80 -13.43 -33.80 12.15
N VAL A 81 -12.39 -34.01 11.34
CA VAL A 81 -11.37 -32.98 11.07
C VAL A 81 -11.99 -31.79 10.32
N SER A 82 -12.84 -32.05 9.33
CA SER A 82 -13.58 -30.98 8.63
C SER A 82 -14.49 -30.20 9.57
N GLN A 83 -15.26 -30.89 10.41
CA GLN A 83 -16.13 -30.26 11.42
C GLN A 83 -15.32 -29.46 12.43
N THR A 84 -14.17 -29.97 12.88
CA THR A 84 -13.28 -29.25 13.79
C THR A 84 -12.74 -27.98 13.13
N HIS A 85 -12.35 -28.06 11.86
CA HIS A 85 -11.92 -26.89 11.09
C HIS A 85 -13.05 -25.86 10.93
N ASP A 86 -14.28 -26.30 10.69
CA ASP A 86 -15.46 -25.41 10.62
C ASP A 86 -15.73 -24.71 11.96
N VAL A 87 -15.61 -25.44 13.06
CA VAL A 87 -15.75 -24.88 14.42
C VAL A 87 -14.65 -23.86 14.69
N ILE A 88 -13.39 -24.16 14.35
CA ILE A 88 -12.26 -23.23 14.51
C ILE A 88 -12.51 -21.96 13.68
N MET A 89 -12.89 -22.09 12.40
CA MET A 89 -13.18 -20.93 11.55
C MET A 89 -14.35 -20.10 12.07
N THR A 90 -15.36 -20.74 12.68
CA THR A 90 -16.50 -20.05 13.28
C THR A 90 -16.06 -19.31 14.53
N LEU A 91 -15.24 -19.94 15.37
CA LEU A 91 -14.70 -19.32 16.57
C LEU A 91 -13.79 -18.13 16.22
N ASP A 92 -12.91 -18.26 15.25
CA ASP A 92 -12.04 -17.17 14.76
C ASP A 92 -12.88 -16.00 14.25
N LYS A 93 -13.96 -16.25 13.50
CA LYS A 93 -14.89 -15.21 13.08
C LYS A 93 -15.56 -14.52 14.27
N THR A 94 -15.95 -15.27 15.28
CA THR A 94 -16.56 -14.71 16.51
C THR A 94 -15.54 -13.89 17.30
N ILE A 95 -14.31 -14.39 17.47
CA ILE A 95 -13.22 -13.67 18.14
C ILE A 95 -12.94 -12.36 17.40
N SER A 96 -12.68 -12.39 16.09
CA SER A 96 -12.45 -11.18 15.30
C SER A 96 -13.64 -10.21 15.35
N SER A 97 -14.88 -10.72 15.35
CA SER A 97 -16.07 -9.88 15.52
C SER A 97 -16.11 -9.20 16.89
N LEU A 98 -15.78 -9.93 17.96
CA LEU A 98 -15.72 -9.40 19.32
C LEU A 98 -14.58 -8.40 19.49
N GLU A 99 -13.39 -8.68 18.94
CA GLU A 99 -12.25 -7.76 18.95
C GLU A 99 -12.57 -6.45 18.22
N MET A 100 -13.29 -6.51 17.09
CA MET A 100 -13.77 -5.31 16.40
C MET A 100 -14.84 -4.55 17.18
N GLN A 101 -15.80 -5.24 17.79
CA GLN A 101 -16.79 -4.60 18.65
C GLN A 101 -16.14 -3.93 19.86
N LEU A 102 -15.14 -4.58 20.45
CA LEU A 102 -14.31 -4.04 21.53
C LEU A 102 -13.55 -2.80 21.06
N ALA A 103 -12.93 -2.84 19.88
CA ALA A 103 -12.22 -1.71 19.30
C ALA A 103 -13.17 -0.53 19.01
N ALA A 104 -14.35 -0.79 18.44
CA ALA A 104 -15.38 0.23 18.22
C ALA A 104 -15.88 0.84 19.54
N ALA A 105 -16.12 0.01 20.56
CA ALA A 105 -16.50 0.49 21.89
C ALA A 105 -15.39 1.32 22.55
N ARG A 106 -14.13 0.90 22.41
CA ARG A 106 -12.95 1.69 22.86
C ARG A 106 -12.84 3.02 22.14
N ALA A 107 -13.11 3.07 20.83
CA ALA A 107 -13.10 4.32 20.08
C ALA A 107 -14.19 5.29 20.58
N VAL A 108 -15.41 4.81 20.83
CA VAL A 108 -16.50 5.62 21.43
C VAL A 108 -16.14 6.08 22.85
N LYS A 109 -15.49 5.20 23.63
CA LYS A 109 -15.09 5.50 25.00
C LYS A 109 -13.91 6.49 25.06
N ALA A 110 -12.93 6.38 24.17
CA ALA A 110 -11.84 7.35 24.03
C ALA A 110 -12.37 8.73 23.60
N ASP A 111 -13.41 8.77 22.77
CA ASP A 111 -14.13 10.01 22.43
C ASP A 111 -14.88 10.60 23.67
N THR A 112 -15.05 9.84 24.77
CA THR A 112 -15.82 10.23 25.97
C THR A 112 -14.96 10.46 27.23
N GLU A 113 -13.75 9.90 27.33
CA GLU A 113 -12.93 9.87 28.57
C GLU A 113 -11.74 10.86 28.64
N GLU A 114 -11.63 11.89 27.80
CA GLU A 114 -10.68 13.01 28.03
C GLU A 114 -11.11 13.97 29.19
N GLY A 115 -11.79 13.47 30.20
CA GLY A 115 -12.28 14.25 31.35
C GLY A 115 -12.04 13.55 32.68
N SER A 116 -10.81 13.57 33.19
CA SER A 116 -10.54 13.32 34.62
C SER A 116 -10.82 14.59 35.43
N PRO A 117 -11.39 14.50 36.66
CA PRO A 117 -11.96 15.66 37.32
C PRO A 117 -10.89 16.42 38.11
N MET A 118 -10.57 17.64 37.67
CA MET A 118 -10.12 18.66 38.60
C MET A 118 -10.72 20.03 38.24
N VAL A 119 -11.34 20.61 39.25
CA VAL A 119 -12.22 21.78 39.24
C VAL A 119 -11.49 23.03 38.75
N THR A 120 -11.94 23.65 37.65
CA THR A 120 -12.45 25.04 37.62
C THR A 120 -12.92 25.49 36.22
N LYS A 121 -14.18 25.93 36.18
CA LYS A 121 -14.80 26.97 35.32
C LYS A 121 -14.83 26.78 33.79
N SER A 122 -16.04 26.43 33.34
CA SER A 122 -16.79 27.10 32.26
C SER A 122 -16.12 27.21 30.90
N GLY A 123 -16.45 26.25 30.04
CA GLY A 123 -16.29 26.37 28.60
C GLY A 123 -16.53 25.02 27.93
N THR A 124 -17.77 24.54 27.91
CA THR A 124 -18.17 23.37 27.11
C THR A 124 -17.99 23.74 25.63
N LYS A 125 -16.79 23.56 25.11
CA LYS A 125 -16.59 23.47 23.67
C LYS A 125 -17.22 22.15 23.26
N PRO A 126 -18.21 22.12 22.35
CA PRO A 126 -18.68 20.84 21.83
C PRO A 126 -17.48 20.14 21.20
N LEU A 127 -17.27 18.86 21.55
CA LEU A 127 -16.45 17.97 20.72
C LEU A 127 -16.92 18.20 19.29
N LYS A 128 -16.04 18.69 18.41
CA LYS A 128 -16.39 18.88 17.00
C LYS A 128 -16.78 17.49 16.47
N GLU A 129 -18.07 17.25 16.27
CA GLU A 129 -18.53 16.08 15.55
C GLU A 129 -17.74 16.01 14.23
N ARG A 130 -17.04 14.90 14.02
CA ARG A 130 -16.26 14.68 12.80
C ARG A 130 -17.20 14.78 11.62
N GLN A 131 -16.78 15.47 10.57
CA GLN A 131 -17.59 15.62 9.37
C GLN A 131 -17.95 14.24 8.82
N LYS A 132 -19.25 13.98 8.67
CA LYS A 132 -19.74 12.76 8.05
C LYS A 132 -19.58 12.84 6.54
N VAL A 133 -18.86 11.88 5.97
CA VAL A 133 -18.52 11.84 4.54
C VAL A 133 -18.79 10.44 3.96
N PHE A 134 -18.91 10.33 2.65
CA PHE A 134 -19.10 9.05 1.99
C PHE A 134 -17.81 8.21 1.99
N PHE A 135 -16.72 8.75 1.47
CA PHE A 135 -15.42 8.10 1.60
C PHE A 135 -14.24 9.08 1.61
N VAL A 136 -13.15 8.65 2.21
CA VAL A 136 -11.84 9.32 2.16
C VAL A 136 -10.90 8.49 1.31
N MET A 137 -10.28 9.09 0.29
CA MET A 137 -9.28 8.46 -0.57
C MET A 137 -7.92 9.11 -0.35
N GLY A 138 -6.99 8.32 0.17
CA GLY A 138 -5.59 8.67 0.34
C GLY A 138 -4.77 8.15 -0.82
N ILE A 139 -4.20 9.08 -1.59
CA ILE A 139 -3.26 8.80 -2.67
C ILE A 139 -1.85 8.81 -2.07
N ILE A 140 -1.28 7.62 -1.84
CA ILE A 140 0.02 7.45 -1.22
C ILE A 140 1.10 7.91 -2.20
N THR A 141 1.87 8.94 -1.82
CA THR A 141 2.87 9.58 -2.69
C THR A 141 4.16 9.86 -1.94
N ALA A 142 5.26 10.12 -2.64
CA ALA A 142 6.56 10.43 -2.05
C ALA A 142 7.08 11.81 -2.51
N PHE A 143 8.16 12.29 -1.88
CA PHE A 143 8.82 13.54 -2.27
C PHE A 143 9.21 13.56 -3.76
N SER A 144 9.73 12.44 -4.28
CA SER A 144 10.14 12.28 -5.68
C SER A 144 8.98 12.27 -6.68
N SER A 145 7.74 12.11 -6.23
CA SER A 145 6.58 11.87 -7.08
C SER A 145 5.86 13.14 -7.55
N ARG A 146 6.52 14.31 -7.57
CA ARG A 146 5.90 15.58 -7.97
C ARG A 146 5.17 15.49 -9.32
N LYS A 147 5.85 14.97 -10.34
CA LYS A 147 5.28 14.81 -11.68
C LYS A 147 4.05 13.90 -11.71
N ARG A 148 4.00 12.87 -10.85
CA ARG A 148 2.85 11.97 -10.74
C ARG A 148 1.65 12.70 -10.13
N ARG A 149 1.87 13.49 -9.07
CA ARG A 149 0.81 14.32 -8.48
C ARG A 149 0.25 15.32 -9.46
N ASP A 150 1.11 16.01 -10.21
CA ASP A 150 0.68 16.96 -11.24
C ASP A 150 -0.13 16.25 -12.33
N SER A 151 0.32 15.08 -12.80
CA SER A 151 -0.43 14.26 -13.77
C SER A 151 -1.80 13.82 -13.25
N ILE A 152 -1.91 13.42 -11.98
CA ILE A 152 -3.19 13.05 -11.35
C ILE A 152 -4.15 14.25 -11.33
N ARG A 153 -3.65 15.43 -10.94
CA ARG A 153 -4.39 16.70 -10.94
C ARG A 153 -4.79 17.19 -12.33
N GLU A 154 -4.03 16.83 -13.35
CA GLU A 154 -4.31 17.16 -14.75
C GLU A 154 -5.27 16.17 -15.42
N THR A 155 -5.52 15.02 -14.79
CA THR A 155 -6.32 13.95 -15.38
C THR A 155 -7.61 13.68 -14.61
N TRP A 156 -7.55 12.92 -13.52
CA TRP A 156 -8.75 12.36 -12.88
C TRP A 156 -9.10 12.98 -11.53
N MET A 157 -8.18 13.71 -10.90
CA MET A 157 -8.44 14.37 -9.61
C MET A 157 -8.88 15.83 -9.84
N PRO A 158 -10.09 16.22 -9.41
CA PRO A 158 -10.53 17.61 -9.46
C PRO A 158 -9.63 18.53 -8.64
N LYS A 159 -9.58 19.81 -9.02
CA LYS A 159 -8.73 20.84 -8.38
C LYS A 159 -9.57 22.01 -7.87
N GLY A 160 -9.03 22.75 -6.90
CA GLY A 160 -9.58 24.03 -6.48
C GLY A 160 -11.05 23.94 -6.07
N GLU A 161 -11.91 24.75 -6.70
CA GLU A 161 -13.34 24.79 -6.38
C GLU A 161 -14.08 23.49 -6.73
N GLU A 162 -13.66 22.77 -7.78
CA GLU A 162 -14.27 21.48 -8.13
C GLU A 162 -13.99 20.41 -7.07
N LEU A 163 -12.78 20.41 -6.50
CA LEU A 163 -12.42 19.54 -5.39
C LEU A 163 -13.27 19.85 -4.15
N LYS A 164 -13.41 21.13 -3.79
CA LYS A 164 -14.27 21.57 -2.67
C LYS A 164 -15.74 21.21 -2.89
N LYS A 165 -16.23 21.33 -4.12
CA LYS A 165 -17.59 20.93 -4.50
C LYS A 165 -17.78 19.43 -4.33
N LEU A 166 -16.81 18.62 -4.75
CA LEU A 166 -16.82 17.17 -4.55
C LEU A 166 -16.88 16.79 -3.06
N GLU A 167 -16.12 17.49 -2.22
CA GLU A 167 -16.12 17.28 -0.77
C GLU A 167 -17.46 17.65 -0.13
N THR A 168 -18.01 18.81 -0.49
CA THR A 168 -19.22 19.36 0.14
C THR A 168 -20.48 18.67 -0.35
N GLU A 169 -20.62 18.45 -1.66
CA GLU A 169 -21.85 17.92 -2.26
C GLU A 169 -21.90 16.40 -2.28
N LYS A 170 -20.76 15.72 -2.42
CA LYS A 170 -20.70 14.26 -2.53
C LYS A 170 -20.12 13.59 -1.29
N GLY A 171 -19.55 14.35 -0.35
CA GLY A 171 -18.86 13.79 0.81
C GLY A 171 -17.66 12.94 0.38
N ILE A 172 -16.95 13.33 -0.67
CA ILE A 172 -15.79 12.58 -1.17
C ILE A 172 -14.54 13.41 -0.89
N ILE A 173 -13.67 12.92 0.00
CA ILE A 173 -12.42 13.57 0.36
C ILE A 173 -11.28 12.90 -0.41
N LEU A 174 -10.52 13.66 -1.20
CA LEU A 174 -9.35 13.18 -1.93
C LEU A 174 -8.09 13.90 -1.43
N ARG A 175 -7.09 13.17 -0.93
CA ARG A 175 -5.85 13.80 -0.44
C ARG A 175 -4.62 13.03 -0.89
N PHE A 176 -3.57 13.76 -1.29
CA PHE A 176 -2.23 13.21 -1.41
C PHE A 176 -1.65 12.98 -0.01
N VAL A 177 -1.29 11.74 0.30
CA VAL A 177 -0.83 11.36 1.63
C VAL A 177 0.69 11.34 1.67
N ILE A 178 1.25 12.23 2.48
CA ILE A 178 2.69 12.40 2.59
C ILE A 178 3.10 12.68 4.04
N GLY A 179 4.18 12.07 4.48
CA GLY A 179 4.88 12.35 5.72
C GLY A 179 5.78 13.57 5.62
N HIS A 180 6.80 13.59 6.46
CA HIS A 180 7.84 14.61 6.47
C HIS A 180 9.22 13.99 6.25
N SER A 181 10.20 14.82 5.92
CA SER A 181 11.58 14.36 5.76
C SER A 181 12.21 14.07 7.12
N ALA A 182 13.33 13.34 7.13
CA ALA A 182 14.10 13.09 8.35
C ALA A 182 14.69 14.37 8.97
N SER A 183 14.75 15.47 8.21
CA SER A 183 15.20 16.78 8.67
C SER A 183 14.06 17.79 8.54
N PRO A 184 13.20 17.91 9.56
CA PRO A 184 12.04 18.79 9.52
C PRO A 184 12.38 20.20 9.05
N GLY A 185 11.63 20.72 8.08
CA GLY A 185 11.88 22.05 7.48
C GLY A 185 13.01 22.09 6.46
N GLY A 186 13.53 20.92 6.07
CA GLY A 186 14.51 20.78 4.98
C GLY A 186 13.95 21.16 3.60
N VAL A 187 14.80 21.06 2.57
CA VAL A 187 14.43 21.42 1.19
C VAL A 187 13.23 20.61 0.69
N LEU A 188 13.17 19.32 1.02
CA LEU A 188 12.07 18.44 0.62
C LEU A 188 10.75 18.85 1.27
N ASP A 189 10.75 19.19 2.57
CA ASP A 189 9.54 19.63 3.26
C ASP A 189 9.06 20.98 2.73
N ARG A 190 9.97 21.95 2.53
CA ARG A 190 9.63 23.26 1.96
C ARG A 190 9.04 23.17 0.55
N ALA A 191 9.50 22.21 -0.26
CA ALA A 191 8.93 21.97 -1.58
C ALA A 191 7.48 21.47 -1.50
N ILE A 192 7.17 20.64 -0.50
CA ILE A 192 5.79 20.20 -0.24
C ILE A 192 4.95 21.34 0.33
N ASP A 193 5.50 22.16 1.22
CA ASP A 193 4.77 23.31 1.80
C ASP A 193 4.38 24.32 0.72
N ALA A 194 5.27 24.60 -0.25
CA ALA A 194 4.97 25.45 -1.40
C ALA A 194 3.88 24.84 -2.32
N GLU A 195 3.88 23.51 -2.48
CA GLU A 195 2.84 22.82 -3.24
C GLU A 195 1.48 22.85 -2.53
N GLU A 196 1.48 22.66 -1.21
CA GLU A 196 0.27 22.72 -0.38
C GLU A 196 -0.34 24.13 -0.38
N GLU A 197 0.47 25.18 -0.36
CA GLU A 197 -0.02 26.57 -0.46
C GLU A 197 -0.82 26.78 -1.76
N GLN A 198 -0.34 26.19 -2.86
CA GLN A 198 -0.95 26.29 -4.18
C GLN A 198 -2.21 25.42 -4.33
N HIS A 199 -2.16 24.16 -3.89
CA HIS A 199 -3.17 23.16 -4.24
C HIS A 199 -4.12 22.77 -3.09
N LYS A 200 -3.65 22.86 -1.83
CA LYS A 200 -4.44 22.58 -0.61
C LYS A 200 -5.07 21.18 -0.61
N ASP A 201 -4.32 20.20 -1.11
CA ASP A 201 -4.80 18.84 -1.37
C ASP A 201 -3.96 17.76 -0.70
N PHE A 202 -3.06 18.11 0.23
CA PHE A 202 -2.32 17.13 1.02
C PHE A 202 -3.01 16.72 2.33
N LEU A 203 -2.73 15.48 2.72
CA LEU A 203 -2.87 14.97 4.08
C LEU A 203 -1.46 14.72 4.62
N ARG A 204 -0.97 15.67 5.42
CA ARG A 204 0.33 15.58 6.10
C ARG A 204 0.25 14.62 7.28
N LEU A 205 1.15 13.64 7.31
CA LEU A 205 1.28 12.65 8.38
C LEU A 205 2.50 12.97 9.27
N ASN A 206 2.39 12.64 10.56
CA ASN A 206 3.55 12.59 11.45
C ASN A 206 4.29 11.27 11.24
N HIS A 207 5.02 11.19 10.14
CA HIS A 207 5.69 9.98 9.67
C HIS A 207 6.94 10.39 8.87
N ILE A 208 8.09 9.79 9.19
CA ILE A 208 9.31 10.00 8.41
C ILE A 208 9.21 9.16 7.13
N GLU A 209 9.24 9.81 5.97
CA GLU A 209 9.21 9.09 4.69
C GLU A 209 10.47 8.23 4.50
N GLY A 210 10.26 6.97 4.11
CA GLY A 210 11.31 6.01 3.79
C GLY A 210 10.79 4.85 2.96
N TYR A 211 11.68 4.20 2.19
CA TYR A 211 11.29 3.08 1.32
C TYR A 211 10.72 1.89 2.09
N HIS A 212 11.27 1.58 3.27
CA HIS A 212 10.84 0.45 4.10
C HIS A 212 9.68 0.80 5.05
N GLU A 213 9.14 2.01 4.95
CA GLU A 213 8.16 2.55 5.89
C GLU A 213 6.73 2.58 5.32
N LEU A 214 6.51 2.00 4.14
CA LEU A 214 5.22 2.05 3.43
C LEU A 214 4.05 1.41 4.21
N SER A 215 4.31 0.32 4.93
CA SER A 215 3.31 -0.33 5.78
C SER A 215 2.93 0.58 6.97
N SER A 216 3.93 1.14 7.66
CA SER A 216 3.76 2.12 8.74
C SER A 216 2.96 3.34 8.26
N LYS A 217 3.33 3.89 7.09
CA LYS A 217 2.63 5.01 6.47
C LYS A 217 1.16 4.72 6.22
N THR A 218 0.85 3.52 5.73
CA THR A 218 -0.53 3.08 5.45
C THR A 218 -1.35 2.96 6.73
N GLN A 219 -0.78 2.38 7.79
CA GLN A 219 -1.43 2.28 9.10
C GLN A 219 -1.70 3.68 9.70
N ILE A 220 -0.70 4.57 9.65
CA ILE A 220 -0.82 5.96 10.13
C ILE A 220 -1.83 6.75 9.30
N TYR A 221 -1.88 6.53 7.98
CA TYR A 221 -2.89 7.12 7.11
C TYR A 221 -4.31 6.77 7.55
N PHE A 222 -4.65 5.48 7.67
CA PHE A 222 -5.99 5.07 8.08
C PHE A 222 -6.34 5.63 9.46
N SER A 223 -5.41 5.54 10.40
CA SER A 223 -5.61 6.06 11.75
C SER A 223 -5.87 7.58 11.76
N THR A 224 -5.11 8.33 10.96
CA THR A 224 -5.27 9.78 10.83
C THR A 224 -6.57 10.14 10.13
N ALA A 225 -6.95 9.40 9.09
CA ALA A 225 -8.18 9.63 8.35
C ALA A 225 -9.41 9.36 9.21
N VAL A 226 -9.41 8.27 10.00
CA VAL A 226 -10.47 7.96 10.96
C VAL A 226 -10.60 9.05 12.02
N ALA A 227 -9.48 9.54 12.55
CA ALA A 227 -9.50 10.62 13.54
C ALA A 227 -10.04 11.96 12.99
N ARG A 228 -9.91 12.22 11.68
CA ARG A 228 -10.32 13.48 11.05
C ARG A 228 -11.75 13.46 10.49
N TRP A 229 -12.17 12.34 9.89
CA TRP A 229 -13.44 12.23 9.17
C TRP A 229 -14.21 11.01 9.64
N ASP A 230 -15.53 11.14 9.74
CA ASP A 230 -16.44 10.02 9.92
C ASP A 230 -16.92 9.54 8.54
N ALA A 231 -16.17 8.62 7.92
CA ALA A 231 -16.43 8.14 6.58
C ALA A 231 -17.03 6.73 6.57
N ASP A 232 -17.92 6.42 5.61
CA ASP A 232 -18.38 5.02 5.45
C ASP A 232 -17.24 4.10 4.98
N PHE A 233 -16.35 4.63 4.13
CA PHE A 233 -15.19 3.94 3.59
C PHE A 233 -13.91 4.78 3.61
N TYR A 234 -12.78 4.09 3.75
CA TYR A 234 -11.44 4.65 3.62
C TYR A 234 -10.69 3.88 2.53
N ILE A 235 -10.04 4.59 1.62
CA ILE A 235 -9.45 4.03 0.40
C ILE A 235 -7.97 4.40 0.35
N LYS A 236 -7.13 3.41 0.09
CA LYS A 236 -5.72 3.61 -0.23
C LYS A 236 -5.52 3.45 -1.74
N VAL A 237 -4.78 4.37 -2.36
CA VAL A 237 -4.44 4.35 -3.80
C VAL A 237 -2.96 4.69 -3.99
N ASP A 238 -2.27 4.07 -4.94
CA ASP A 238 -0.92 4.46 -5.36
C ASP A 238 -0.93 5.64 -6.34
N ASP A 239 0.11 6.47 -6.33
CA ASP A 239 0.21 7.66 -7.19
C ASP A 239 0.54 7.38 -8.67
N ASP A 240 0.62 6.11 -9.07
CA ASP A 240 0.76 5.66 -10.47
C ASP A 240 -0.49 4.94 -11.00
N VAL A 241 -1.65 5.23 -10.41
CA VAL A 241 -2.94 4.67 -10.81
C VAL A 241 -3.88 5.75 -11.36
N HIS A 242 -4.65 5.40 -12.38
CA HIS A 242 -5.76 6.22 -12.89
C HIS A 242 -7.09 5.73 -12.32
N ILE A 243 -7.91 6.63 -11.77
CA ILE A 243 -9.15 6.26 -11.07
C ILE A 243 -10.38 6.86 -11.75
N ASN A 244 -11.39 6.01 -11.98
CA ASN A 244 -12.74 6.45 -12.31
C ASN A 244 -13.57 6.63 -11.03
N LEU A 245 -13.69 7.88 -10.55
CA LEU A 245 -14.38 8.21 -9.30
C LEU A 245 -15.86 7.81 -9.29
N GLY A 246 -16.55 7.87 -10.44
CA GLY A 246 -17.95 7.46 -10.56
C GLY A 246 -18.14 5.95 -10.36
N MET A 247 -17.22 5.15 -10.92
CA MET A 247 -17.22 3.69 -10.75
C MET A 247 -16.86 3.27 -9.32
N VAL A 248 -15.90 3.95 -8.69
CA VAL A 248 -15.57 3.74 -7.27
C VAL A 248 -16.78 4.08 -6.40
N GLY A 249 -17.36 5.27 -6.58
CA GLY A 249 -18.52 5.72 -5.80
C GLY A 249 -19.73 4.78 -5.93
N SER A 250 -20.10 4.40 -7.16
CA SER A 250 -21.21 3.47 -7.37
C SER A 250 -20.94 2.08 -6.78
N THR A 251 -19.70 1.60 -6.82
CA THR A 251 -19.32 0.30 -6.24
C THR A 251 -19.39 0.31 -4.73
N LEU A 252 -18.88 1.35 -4.07
CA LEU A 252 -18.94 1.48 -2.62
C LEU A 252 -20.37 1.72 -2.11
N ALA A 253 -21.20 2.45 -2.86
CA ALA A 253 -22.61 2.65 -2.51
C ALA A 253 -23.37 1.33 -2.38
N ARG A 254 -23.09 0.35 -3.27
CA ARG A 254 -23.66 -1.02 -3.19
C ARG A 254 -23.21 -1.82 -1.96
N HIS A 255 -22.13 -1.39 -1.29
CA HIS A 255 -21.56 -2.07 -0.13
C HIS A 255 -21.82 -1.32 1.18
N ARG A 256 -22.47 -0.15 1.15
CA ARG A 256 -22.62 0.74 2.31
C ARG A 256 -23.34 0.10 3.50
N SER A 257 -24.26 -0.83 3.27
CA SER A 257 -24.99 -1.55 4.32
C SER A 257 -24.28 -2.80 4.83
N LYS A 258 -23.16 -3.20 4.22
CA LYS A 258 -22.42 -4.40 4.61
C LYS A 258 -21.37 -4.04 5.67
N PRO A 259 -21.31 -4.77 6.79
CA PRO A 259 -20.22 -4.60 7.75
C PRO A 259 -18.92 -5.23 7.22
N ARG A 260 -17.77 -4.78 7.72
CA ARG A 260 -16.45 -5.39 7.52
C ARG A 260 -16.07 -5.62 6.06
N VAL A 261 -16.32 -4.62 5.23
CA VAL A 261 -15.99 -4.66 3.80
C VAL A 261 -14.52 -4.39 3.62
N TYR A 262 -13.81 -5.36 3.04
CA TYR A 262 -12.49 -5.19 2.46
C TYR A 262 -12.58 -5.52 0.98
N ILE A 263 -12.35 -4.53 0.10
CA ILE A 263 -12.53 -4.67 -1.34
C ILE A 263 -11.32 -4.14 -2.11
N GLY A 264 -10.90 -4.91 -3.11
CA GLY A 264 -9.78 -4.61 -3.99
C GLY A 264 -9.54 -5.81 -4.92
N CYS A 265 -8.48 -5.77 -5.72
CA CYS A 265 -8.08 -6.93 -6.50
C CYS A 265 -7.45 -7.97 -5.57
N MET A 266 -8.24 -8.93 -5.09
CA MET A 266 -7.81 -9.89 -4.09
C MET A 266 -6.88 -10.94 -4.70
N LYS A 267 -5.69 -11.11 -4.11
CA LYS A 267 -4.70 -12.12 -4.48
C LYS A 267 -4.23 -12.93 -3.27
N SER A 268 -3.63 -14.06 -3.57
CA SER A 268 -2.80 -14.86 -2.66
C SER A 268 -1.73 -15.54 -3.51
N GLY A 269 -0.57 -15.81 -2.94
CA GLY A 269 0.57 -16.36 -3.65
C GLY A 269 1.62 -16.88 -2.67
N PRO A 270 2.65 -17.59 -3.16
CA PRO A 270 3.71 -18.10 -2.31
C PRO A 270 4.41 -16.96 -1.56
N VAL A 271 4.80 -17.23 -0.32
CA VAL A 271 5.63 -16.31 0.45
C VAL A 271 7.02 -16.27 -0.16
N LEU A 272 7.53 -15.06 -0.40
CA LEU A 272 8.80 -14.86 -1.10
C LEU A 272 9.97 -14.92 -0.11
N SER A 273 10.38 -16.13 0.28
CA SER A 273 11.47 -16.37 1.24
C SER A 273 12.89 -16.24 0.66
N GLN A 274 13.04 -16.20 -0.67
CA GLN A 274 14.33 -16.15 -1.33
C GLN A 274 14.96 -14.75 -1.28
N LYS A 275 16.19 -14.64 -0.76
CA LYS A 275 16.94 -13.38 -0.78
C LYS A 275 17.23 -12.93 -2.21
N GLY A 276 17.21 -11.61 -2.44
CA GLY A 276 17.54 -11.00 -3.73
C GLY A 276 16.34 -10.77 -4.66
N VAL A 277 15.16 -11.31 -4.34
CA VAL A 277 13.93 -10.91 -5.03
C VAL A 277 13.39 -9.59 -4.47
N LYS A 278 12.76 -8.78 -5.34
CA LYS A 278 12.29 -7.42 -5.01
C LYS A 278 11.42 -7.35 -3.75
N TYR A 279 10.59 -8.36 -3.52
CA TYR A 279 9.64 -8.43 -2.42
C TYR A 279 9.97 -9.56 -1.44
N HIS A 280 11.25 -9.83 -1.23
CA HIS A 280 11.70 -10.79 -0.22
C HIS A 280 11.08 -10.45 1.14
N GLU A 281 10.45 -11.43 1.78
CA GLU A 281 9.83 -11.33 3.10
C GLU A 281 10.84 -11.77 4.17
N PRO A 282 11.45 -10.84 4.93
CA PRO A 282 12.45 -11.19 5.94
C PRO A 282 11.88 -12.05 7.07
N GLU A 283 10.58 -11.94 7.32
CA GLU A 283 9.88 -12.66 8.37
C GLU A 283 9.02 -13.80 7.82
N TYR A 284 9.46 -14.42 6.71
CA TYR A 284 8.68 -15.45 6.00
C TYR A 284 8.28 -16.63 6.90
N TRP A 285 9.10 -16.92 7.91
CA TRP A 285 8.86 -17.96 8.92
C TRP A 285 7.57 -17.73 9.72
N LYS A 286 7.07 -16.49 9.82
CA LYS A 286 5.78 -16.19 10.47
C LYS A 286 4.59 -16.72 9.69
N PHE A 287 4.77 -17.00 8.39
CA PHE A 287 3.75 -17.58 7.54
C PHE A 287 3.80 -19.12 7.54
N GLY A 288 4.67 -19.73 8.37
CA GLY A 288 4.84 -21.17 8.54
C GLY A 288 5.98 -21.74 7.69
N GLU A 289 5.79 -22.96 7.18
CA GLU A 289 6.82 -23.72 6.46
C GLU A 289 6.92 -23.35 4.98
N GLU A 290 7.97 -23.86 4.33
CA GLU A 290 8.22 -23.66 2.90
C GLU A 290 7.04 -24.20 2.07
N GLY A 291 6.57 -23.39 1.11
CA GLY A 291 5.36 -23.67 0.33
C GLY A 291 4.10 -22.97 0.83
N ASN A 292 4.14 -22.34 2.01
CA ASN A 292 3.02 -21.54 2.49
C ASN A 292 2.78 -20.28 1.66
N LYS A 293 1.52 -19.83 1.70
CA LYS A 293 1.02 -18.70 0.91
C LYS A 293 0.66 -17.55 1.84
N TYR A 294 0.78 -16.33 1.32
CA TYR A 294 0.19 -15.17 1.98
C TYR A 294 -1.31 -15.38 2.17
N PHE A 295 -1.83 -14.87 3.29
CA PHE A 295 -3.26 -14.65 3.46
C PHE A 295 -3.82 -13.90 2.25
N ARG A 296 -5.10 -14.15 1.94
CA ARG A 296 -5.76 -13.41 0.86
C ARG A 296 -5.80 -11.92 1.20
N HIS A 297 -5.24 -11.10 0.33
CA HIS A 297 -5.13 -9.66 0.51
C HIS A 297 -5.35 -8.93 -0.82
N ALA A 298 -5.76 -7.67 -0.77
CA ALA A 298 -5.87 -6.84 -1.97
C ALA A 298 -4.47 -6.47 -2.49
N THR A 299 -4.36 -6.32 -3.80
CA THR A 299 -3.14 -5.78 -4.42
C THR A 299 -2.88 -4.34 -3.97
N GLY A 300 -1.61 -3.91 -4.04
CA GLY A 300 -1.19 -2.62 -3.51
C GLY A 300 -1.83 -1.41 -4.19
N GLN A 301 -2.16 -1.49 -5.49
CA GLN A 301 -2.56 -0.32 -6.29
C GLN A 301 -3.77 0.42 -5.75
N ILE A 302 -4.81 -0.30 -5.36
CA ILE A 302 -6.03 0.28 -4.77
C ILE A 302 -6.79 -0.77 -3.95
N TYR A 303 -7.23 -0.34 -2.76
CA TYR A 303 -8.24 -1.06 -1.99
C TYR A 303 -9.02 -0.12 -1.07
N ALA A 304 -10.23 -0.53 -0.71
CA ALA A 304 -11.10 0.18 0.23
C ALA A 304 -11.47 -0.72 1.41
N ILE A 305 -11.56 -0.11 2.58
CA ILE A 305 -12.04 -0.73 3.82
C ILE A 305 -13.19 0.07 4.40
N SER A 306 -14.16 -0.60 5.02
CA SER A 306 -15.24 0.05 5.75
C SER A 306 -14.77 0.71 7.05
N LYS A 307 -15.59 1.61 7.59
CA LYS A 307 -15.34 2.34 8.84
C LYS A 307 -14.89 1.47 10.01
N ASP A 308 -15.55 0.33 10.21
CA ASP A 308 -15.25 -0.60 11.30
C ASP A 308 -13.85 -1.21 11.20
N LEU A 309 -13.43 -1.62 10.00
CA LEU A 309 -12.06 -2.11 9.76
C LEU A 309 -11.02 -1.00 9.91
N ALA A 310 -11.29 0.20 9.39
CA ALA A 310 -10.37 1.33 9.55
C ALA A 310 -10.21 1.73 11.03
N THR A 311 -11.32 1.69 11.78
CA THR A 311 -11.33 1.95 13.23
C THR A 311 -10.56 0.86 13.98
N TYR A 312 -10.72 -0.41 13.59
CA TYR A 312 -9.94 -1.52 14.14
C TYR A 312 -8.44 -1.31 13.97
N ILE A 313 -7.98 -0.91 12.77
CA ILE A 313 -6.58 -0.56 12.51
C ILE A 313 -6.14 0.60 13.40
N SER A 314 -6.97 1.64 13.56
CA SER A 314 -6.63 2.81 14.36
C SER A 314 -6.44 2.52 15.85
N VAL A 315 -7.17 1.54 16.39
CA VAL A 315 -7.14 1.17 17.82
C VAL A 315 -6.01 0.16 18.11
N ASN A 316 -5.66 -0.70 17.15
CA ASN A 316 -4.63 -1.72 17.31
C ASN A 316 -3.33 -1.29 16.63
N ARG A 317 -2.69 -0.25 17.19
CA ARG A 317 -1.41 0.29 16.71
C ARG A 317 -0.23 -0.51 17.19
#